data_AF-A0A533S218-F1
#
_entry.id   AF-A0A533S218-F1
#
_cell.length_a   1.000
_cell.length_b   1.000
_cell.length_c   1.000
_cell.angle_alpha   90.00
_cell.angle_beta   90.00
_cell.angle_gamma   90.00
#
_symmetry.space_group_name_H-M   'P 1'
#
loop_
_entity.id
_entity.type
_entity.pdbx_description
1 polymer ?
#
loop_
_entity_poly.entity_id
_entity_poly.type
_entity_poly.pdbx_seq_one_letter_code
_entity_poly.pdbx_strand_id
1 'polypeptide(L)'
;VGGRTSVTSAVGLLPAALQGIDIDAFLEGAGCCDALTRLPSNHTNPAARLALVWYRATGGRGGRDMVVLPYKDRLLLFSRYLQQLLMESLGKEKDLSGNIVHQGISVFGNKGSTDQHAFVQQLRDGVDNFFVTFIEILHDREGGSPPVEPGVTSGDYLSGFLQGTRKALHENGRQSLTITLERVDARSVGALIALFERAVGFYASLIGINAYHQPGVEAGKRAATSVLNLQRQVLAYLRGSGEESQTADEVAIAIGATDEVESVFRILLHASANEDHGILLERKKVFTASRFRAVKREG
;
A
#
# COMPACT_ATOMS: atom_id res chain seq x y z
N VAL A 1 -6.52 -18.99 -0.01
CA VAL A 1 -5.43 -18.01 0.10
C VAL A 1 -5.95 -16.68 -0.46
N GLY A 2 -5.92 -15.60 0.32
CA GLY A 2 -6.35 -14.28 -0.15
C GLY A 2 -5.28 -13.63 -1.03
N GLY A 3 -5.67 -12.66 -1.87
CA GLY A 3 -4.73 -12.02 -2.81
C GLY A 3 -3.47 -11.46 -2.13
N ARG A 4 -3.63 -10.76 -1.00
CA ARG A 4 -2.53 -10.15 -0.24
C ARG A 4 -1.61 -11.13 0.51
N THR A 5 -1.96 -12.43 0.57
CA THR A 5 -1.13 -13.49 1.16
C THR A 5 -0.80 -14.59 0.15
N SER A 6 -0.84 -14.26 -1.14
CA SER A 6 -0.67 -15.23 -2.24
C SER A 6 0.73 -15.27 -2.84
N VAL A 7 1.67 -14.47 -2.34
CA VAL A 7 3.04 -14.37 -2.89
C VAL A 7 3.82 -15.69 -2.78
N THR A 8 3.51 -16.52 -1.79
CA THR A 8 4.06 -17.89 -1.61
C THR A 8 3.29 -18.95 -2.40
N SER A 9 2.30 -18.57 -3.21
CA SER A 9 1.56 -19.45 -4.11
C SER A 9 2.01 -19.27 -5.56
N ALA A 10 1.40 -20.02 -6.50
CA ALA A 10 1.68 -19.88 -7.93
C ALA A 10 1.63 -18.43 -8.44
N VAL A 11 0.83 -17.55 -7.81
CA VAL A 11 0.75 -16.12 -8.13
C VAL A 11 2.12 -15.43 -8.04
N GLY A 12 2.89 -15.67 -6.97
CA GLY A 12 4.22 -15.08 -6.81
C GLY A 12 5.35 -15.99 -7.28
N LEU A 13 5.19 -17.31 -7.16
CA LEU A 13 6.26 -18.28 -7.49
C LEU A 13 6.52 -18.37 -8.99
N LEU A 14 5.49 -18.35 -9.84
CA LEU A 14 5.67 -18.43 -11.29
C LEU A 14 6.52 -17.26 -11.85
N PRO A 15 6.17 -15.98 -11.60
CA PRO A 15 7.01 -14.88 -12.08
C PRO A 15 8.38 -14.83 -11.42
N ALA A 16 8.54 -15.31 -10.19
CA ALA A 16 9.85 -15.41 -9.53
C ALA A 16 10.76 -16.44 -10.22
N ALA A 17 10.24 -17.63 -10.51
CA ALA A 17 10.97 -18.68 -11.22
C ALA A 17 11.39 -18.25 -12.63
N LEU A 18 10.50 -17.58 -13.37
CA LEU A 18 10.81 -17.04 -14.70
C LEU A 18 11.93 -15.97 -14.68
N GLN A 19 12.14 -15.30 -13.56
CA GLN A 19 13.22 -14.35 -13.34
C GLN A 19 14.50 -15.00 -12.78
N GLY A 20 14.52 -16.33 -12.61
CA GLY A 20 15.66 -17.07 -12.07
C GLY A 20 15.84 -16.95 -10.56
N ILE A 21 14.79 -16.55 -9.82
CA ILE A 21 14.80 -16.58 -8.36
C ILE A 21 14.63 -18.02 -7.88
N ASP A 22 15.45 -18.42 -6.90
CA ASP A 22 15.33 -19.71 -6.22
C ASP A 22 14.04 -19.76 -5.39
N ILE A 23 12.99 -20.33 -5.97
CA ILE A 23 11.66 -20.43 -5.35
C ILE A 23 11.62 -21.44 -4.21
N ASP A 24 12.49 -22.46 -4.24
CA ASP A 24 12.54 -23.48 -3.20
C ASP A 24 13.16 -22.89 -1.93
N ALA A 25 14.27 -22.16 -2.07
CA ALA A 25 14.87 -21.42 -0.97
C ALA A 25 13.90 -20.36 -0.40
N PHE A 26 13.14 -19.67 -1.26
CA PHE A 26 12.10 -18.72 -0.83
C PHE A 26 11.04 -19.39 0.05
N LEU A 27 10.50 -20.53 -0.40
CA LEU A 27 9.50 -21.30 0.36
C LEU A 27 10.10 -21.91 1.63
N GLU A 28 11.35 -22.37 1.59
CA GLU A 28 12.06 -22.90 2.77
C GLU A 28 12.19 -21.82 3.85
N GLY A 29 12.57 -20.60 3.45
CA GLY A 29 12.65 -19.45 4.35
C GLY A 29 11.30 -19.12 5.01
N ALA A 30 10.24 -19.07 4.21
CA ALA A 30 8.88 -18.88 4.72
C ALA A 30 8.47 -20.01 5.69
N GLY A 31 8.72 -21.26 5.31
CA GLY A 31 8.43 -22.45 6.11
C GLY A 31 9.17 -22.49 7.46
N CYS A 32 10.44 -22.06 7.48
CA CYS A 32 11.22 -21.95 8.71
C CYS A 32 10.60 -20.93 9.68
N CYS A 33 10.21 -19.75 9.18
CA CYS A 33 9.51 -18.75 9.97
C CYS A 33 8.17 -19.29 10.50
N ASP A 34 7.42 -20.01 9.66
CA ASP A 34 6.16 -20.63 10.02
C ASP A 34 6.30 -21.67 11.14
N ALA A 35 7.34 -22.51 11.09
CA ALA A 35 7.64 -23.48 12.13
C ALA A 35 7.93 -22.81 13.48
N LEU A 36 8.77 -21.76 13.48
CA LEU A 36 9.11 -21.00 14.69
C LEU A 36 7.90 -20.27 15.28
N THR A 37 7.01 -19.77 14.43
CA THR A 37 5.88 -18.95 14.85
C THR A 37 4.62 -19.74 15.21
N ARG A 38 4.62 -21.06 15.01
CA ARG A 38 3.59 -21.98 15.55
C ARG A 38 3.86 -22.40 17.00
N LEU A 39 5.07 -22.15 17.51
CA LEU A 39 5.42 -22.46 18.89
C LEU A 39 4.64 -21.54 19.87
N PRO A 40 4.13 -22.07 21.00
CA PRO A 40 3.26 -21.33 21.92
C PRO A 40 4.00 -20.32 22.81
N SER A 41 5.31 -20.17 22.65
CA SER A 41 6.12 -19.27 23.48
C SER A 41 6.16 -17.85 22.90
N ASN A 42 5.53 -16.90 23.60
CA ASN A 42 5.53 -15.49 23.22
C ASN A 42 6.94 -14.85 23.25
N HIS A 43 7.88 -15.39 24.01
CA HIS A 43 9.24 -14.84 24.12
C HIS A 43 10.16 -15.25 22.97
N THR A 44 9.92 -16.43 22.37
CA THR A 44 10.75 -16.97 21.28
C THR A 44 10.07 -16.88 19.93
N ASN A 45 8.76 -16.61 19.88
CA ASN A 45 8.00 -16.46 18.66
C ASN A 45 8.17 -15.03 18.09
N PRO A 46 8.91 -14.85 16.98
CA PRO A 46 9.23 -13.52 16.46
C PRO A 46 7.99 -12.76 15.97
N ALA A 47 7.00 -13.46 15.39
CA ALA A 47 5.77 -12.83 14.94
C ALA A 47 4.88 -12.39 16.11
N ALA A 48 4.82 -13.19 17.18
CA ALA A 48 4.08 -12.80 18.39
C ALA A 48 4.70 -11.56 19.04
N ARG A 49 6.04 -11.51 19.13
CA ARG A 49 6.76 -10.32 19.63
C ARG A 49 6.49 -9.10 18.75
N LEU A 50 6.55 -9.25 17.43
CA LEU A 50 6.28 -8.16 16.50
C LEU A 50 4.85 -7.63 16.67
N ALA A 51 3.86 -8.52 16.78
CA ALA A 51 2.47 -8.15 17.05
C ALA A 51 2.30 -7.44 18.40
N LEU A 52 2.99 -7.88 19.46
CA LEU A 52 2.97 -7.22 20.77
C LEU A 52 3.62 -5.83 20.74
N VAL A 53 4.69 -5.65 19.97
CA VAL A 53 5.29 -4.32 19.75
C VAL A 53 4.30 -3.41 19.03
N TRP A 54 3.62 -3.90 17.98
CA TRP A 54 2.57 -3.12 17.31
C TRP A 54 1.42 -2.79 18.24
N TYR A 55 0.97 -3.75 19.06
CA TYR A 55 -0.08 -3.54 20.06
C TYR A 55 0.31 -2.44 21.04
N ARG A 56 1.55 -2.47 21.56
CA ARG A 56 2.07 -1.44 22.46
C ARG A 56 2.19 -0.09 21.76
N ALA A 57 2.70 -0.05 20.53
CA ALA A 57 2.94 1.19 19.81
C ALA A 57 1.63 1.90 19.43
N THR A 58 0.61 1.13 19.05
CA THR A 58 -0.70 1.64 18.62
C THR A 58 -1.71 1.78 19.76
N GLY A 59 -1.34 1.42 20.98
CA GLY A 59 -2.25 1.35 22.12
C GLY A 59 -3.40 0.35 21.94
N GLY A 60 -3.25 -0.62 21.02
CA GLY A 60 -4.29 -1.59 20.67
C GLY A 60 -5.50 -1.01 19.93
N ARG A 61 -5.45 0.26 19.48
CA ARG A 61 -6.57 0.97 18.85
C ARG A 61 -6.17 1.74 17.58
N GLY A 62 -5.08 1.35 16.93
CA GLY A 62 -4.59 2.02 15.73
C GLY A 62 -4.09 3.46 15.97
N GLY A 63 -3.67 3.81 17.19
CA GLY A 63 -3.32 5.19 17.55
C GLY A 63 -2.03 5.72 16.92
N ARG A 64 -1.31 4.90 16.14
CA ARG A 64 -0.09 5.28 15.42
C ARG A 64 0.02 4.55 14.09
N ASP A 65 0.58 5.25 13.12
CA ASP A 65 0.94 4.69 11.82
C ASP A 65 2.37 4.10 11.86
N MET A 66 2.64 3.18 10.92
CA MET A 66 3.92 2.51 10.79
C MET A 66 4.73 3.12 9.64
N VAL A 67 6.00 3.41 9.89
CA VAL A 67 6.96 3.81 8.86
C VAL A 67 8.01 2.72 8.70
N VAL A 68 8.07 2.08 7.54
CA VAL A 68 9.01 1.00 7.25
C VAL A 68 10.22 1.55 6.49
N LEU A 69 11.41 1.37 7.04
CA LEU A 69 12.68 1.87 6.50
C LEU A 69 13.68 0.73 6.29
N PRO A 70 13.67 0.06 5.12
CA PRO A 70 14.73 -0.85 4.77
C PRO A 70 16.01 -0.13 4.36
N TYR A 71 17.13 -0.54 4.94
CA TYR A 71 18.48 -0.05 4.57
C TYR A 71 19.09 -0.99 3.55
N LYS A 72 18.35 -1.18 2.46
CA LYS A 72 18.77 -1.95 1.29
C LYS A 72 17.90 -1.61 0.10
N ASP A 73 18.53 -1.18 -1.00
CA ASP A 73 17.83 -0.85 -2.24
C ASP A 73 16.98 -2.00 -2.79
N ARG A 74 17.44 -3.25 -2.65
CA ARG A 74 16.70 -4.44 -3.10
C ARG A 74 15.36 -4.64 -2.37
N LEU A 75 15.13 -3.95 -1.26
CA LEU A 75 13.88 -3.99 -0.48
C LEU A 75 12.99 -2.75 -0.70
N LEU A 76 13.28 -1.91 -1.71
CA LEU A 76 12.50 -0.70 -2.02
C LEU A 76 10.98 -0.94 -2.10
N LEU A 77 10.56 -2.05 -2.71
CA LEU A 77 9.14 -2.38 -2.89
C LEU A 77 8.50 -3.03 -1.65
N PHE A 78 9.28 -3.32 -0.62
CA PHE A 78 8.78 -4.05 0.55
C PHE A 78 7.76 -3.24 1.34
N SER A 79 7.94 -1.92 1.49
CA SER A 79 6.93 -1.06 2.12
C SER A 79 5.61 -1.07 1.36
N ARG A 80 5.63 -1.10 0.02
CA ARG A 80 4.43 -1.19 -0.83
C ARG A 80 3.72 -2.53 -0.69
N TYR A 81 4.47 -3.62 -0.59
CA TYR A 81 3.91 -4.93 -0.25
C TYR A 81 3.20 -4.90 1.11
N LEU A 82 3.86 -4.33 2.13
CA LEU A 82 3.31 -4.21 3.47
C LEU A 82 2.08 -3.29 3.55
N GLN A 83 1.96 -2.27 2.70
CA GLN A 83 0.76 -1.45 2.60
C GLN A 83 -0.48 -2.31 2.34
N GLN A 84 -0.43 -3.16 1.31
CA GLN A 84 -1.56 -4.04 1.02
C GLN A 84 -1.76 -5.06 2.16
N LEU A 85 -0.69 -5.72 2.61
CA LEU A 85 -0.79 -6.75 3.62
C LEU A 85 -1.40 -6.23 4.93
N LEU A 86 -0.91 -5.10 5.47
CA LEU A 86 -1.37 -4.58 6.75
C LEU A 86 -2.66 -3.77 6.61
N MET A 87 -2.72 -2.82 5.67
CA MET A 87 -3.84 -1.86 5.63
C MET A 87 -5.14 -2.56 5.21
N GLU A 88 -5.10 -3.49 4.27
CA GLU A 88 -6.28 -4.25 3.85
C GLU A 88 -6.70 -5.32 4.90
N SER A 89 -5.73 -5.86 5.64
CA SER A 89 -6.03 -6.83 6.70
C SER A 89 -6.59 -6.18 7.97
N LEU A 90 -5.96 -5.10 8.43
CA LEU A 90 -6.19 -4.48 9.73
C LEU A 90 -7.17 -3.31 9.69
N GLY A 91 -7.32 -2.66 8.53
CA GLY A 91 -8.25 -1.55 8.32
C GLY A 91 -9.70 -2.01 8.38
N LYS A 92 -10.31 -2.01 9.56
CA LYS A 92 -11.66 -2.57 9.79
C LYS A 92 -12.53 -1.67 10.63
N GLU A 93 -13.73 -1.40 10.11
CA GLU A 93 -14.76 -0.63 10.82
C GLU A 93 -15.22 -1.37 12.07
N LYS A 94 -15.45 -2.68 11.98
CA LYS A 94 -16.05 -3.49 13.05
C LYS A 94 -15.14 -4.58 13.58
N ASP A 95 -15.28 -4.87 14.86
CA ASP A 95 -14.67 -6.04 15.50
C ASP A 95 -15.50 -7.32 15.26
N LEU A 96 -15.02 -8.44 15.77
CA LEU A 96 -15.68 -9.75 15.69
C LEU A 96 -17.02 -9.81 16.44
N SER A 97 -17.26 -8.88 17.37
CA SER A 97 -18.51 -8.74 18.12
C SER A 97 -19.51 -7.81 17.41
N GLY A 98 -19.11 -7.18 16.30
CA GLY A 98 -19.92 -6.24 15.53
C GLY A 98 -19.87 -4.79 16.03
N ASN A 99 -19.03 -4.48 17.04
CA ASN A 99 -18.86 -3.12 17.54
C ASN A 99 -18.05 -2.28 16.55
N ILE A 100 -18.37 -1.00 16.45
CA ILE A 100 -17.59 -0.05 15.63
C ILE A 100 -16.29 0.31 16.38
N VAL A 101 -15.16 0.00 15.78
CA VAL A 101 -13.80 0.17 16.35
C VAL A 101 -12.85 0.97 15.46
N HIS A 102 -13.12 1.08 14.15
CA HIS A 102 -12.26 1.79 13.18
C HIS A 102 -10.76 1.48 13.32
N GLN A 103 -10.42 0.19 13.40
CA GLN A 103 -9.04 -0.26 13.53
C GLN A 103 -8.24 -0.05 12.24
N GLY A 104 -6.92 0.04 12.41
CA GLY A 104 -5.98 0.11 11.30
C GLY A 104 -4.56 0.49 11.76
N ILE A 105 -3.59 0.20 10.90
CA ILE A 105 -2.24 0.77 10.98
C ILE A 105 -1.92 1.22 9.57
N SER A 106 -1.84 2.53 9.32
CA SER A 106 -1.43 3.00 8.00
C SER A 106 0.07 2.74 7.84
N VAL A 107 0.46 2.25 6.66
CA VAL A 107 1.86 1.95 6.37
C VAL A 107 2.41 2.96 5.39
N PHE A 108 3.48 3.63 5.80
CA PHE A 108 4.29 4.47 4.96
C PHE A 108 5.70 3.88 4.91
N GLY A 109 6.50 4.30 3.94
CA GLY A 109 7.89 3.88 3.91
C GLY A 109 8.52 4.05 2.55
N ASN A 110 9.83 4.22 2.60
CA ASN A 110 10.71 4.24 1.44
C ASN A 110 12.09 3.74 1.90
N LYS A 111 13.10 3.71 1.04
CA LYS A 111 14.41 3.14 1.41
C LYS A 111 15.30 4.12 2.19
N GLY A 112 16.07 3.59 3.13
CA GLY A 112 17.19 4.32 3.74
C GLY A 112 18.47 4.17 2.88
N SER A 113 19.39 5.15 2.85
CA SER A 113 19.33 6.49 3.46
C SER A 113 18.77 7.57 2.53
N THR A 114 18.64 7.30 1.23
CA THR A 114 18.30 8.32 0.20
C THR A 114 17.00 9.06 0.50
N ASP A 115 15.98 8.36 1.02
CA ASP A 115 14.68 8.97 1.32
C ASP A 115 14.56 9.51 2.75
N GLN A 116 15.63 9.43 3.55
CA GLN A 116 15.66 10.08 4.87
C GLN A 116 15.50 11.59 4.74
N HIS A 117 16.04 12.18 3.67
CA HIS A 117 15.93 13.60 3.37
C HIS A 117 14.50 14.05 3.04
N ALA A 118 13.57 13.13 2.81
CA ALA A 118 12.19 13.47 2.47
C ALA A 118 11.30 13.67 3.70
N PHE A 119 11.40 12.80 4.72
CA PHE A 119 10.42 12.80 5.83
C PHE A 119 10.99 12.52 7.22
N VAL A 120 12.31 12.32 7.40
CA VAL A 120 12.87 12.10 8.76
C VAL A 120 12.66 13.29 9.67
N GLN A 121 12.61 14.51 9.13
CA GLN A 121 12.27 15.71 9.89
C GLN A 121 10.88 15.58 10.56
N GLN A 122 9.88 15.06 9.84
CA GLN A 122 8.56 14.77 10.40
C GLN A 122 8.62 13.68 11.47
N LEU A 123 9.38 12.60 11.24
CA LEU A 123 9.49 11.51 12.21
C LEU A 123 10.15 11.93 13.52
N ARG A 124 11.06 12.91 13.44
CA ARG A 124 11.85 13.38 14.59
C ARG A 124 11.14 14.49 15.36
N ASP A 125 10.70 15.54 14.67
CA ASP A 125 10.25 16.79 15.30
C ASP A 125 8.75 17.04 15.09
N GLY A 126 8.10 16.31 14.19
CA GLY A 126 6.68 16.44 13.89
C GLY A 126 5.76 15.79 14.94
N VAL A 127 4.49 15.67 14.58
CA VAL A 127 3.45 15.03 15.42
C VAL A 127 3.85 13.60 15.76
N ASP A 128 3.64 13.20 17.02
CA ASP A 128 3.99 11.88 17.53
C ASP A 128 2.93 10.80 17.23
N ASN A 129 2.61 10.64 15.95
CA ASN A 129 1.59 9.71 15.46
C ASN A 129 2.18 8.53 14.66
N PHE A 130 3.49 8.31 14.74
CA PHE A 130 4.17 7.22 14.03
C PHE A 130 5.04 6.37 14.96
N PHE A 131 5.34 5.15 14.53
CA PHE A 131 6.49 4.37 14.99
C PHE A 131 7.27 3.81 13.79
N VAL A 132 8.57 3.59 13.97
CA VAL A 132 9.47 3.21 12.86
C VAL A 132 9.87 1.74 12.94
N THR A 133 9.75 1.02 11.83
CA THR A 133 10.30 -0.33 11.65
C THR A 133 11.50 -0.27 10.72
N PHE A 134 12.69 -0.42 11.29
CA PHE A 134 13.93 -0.53 10.55
C PHE A 134 14.14 -1.96 10.04
N ILE A 135 14.62 -2.10 8.80
CA ILE A 135 15.10 -3.38 8.27
C ILE A 135 16.60 -3.24 7.99
N GLU A 136 17.42 -3.88 8.83
CA GLU A 136 18.88 -3.85 8.80
C GLU A 136 19.42 -5.09 8.08
N ILE A 137 20.42 -4.91 7.22
CA ILE A 137 21.11 -5.99 6.53
C ILE A 137 22.57 -5.99 6.95
N LEU A 138 23.08 -7.10 7.50
CA LEU A 138 24.47 -7.18 7.96
C LEU A 138 25.48 -7.34 6.82
N HIS A 139 25.11 -8.07 5.77
CA HIS A 139 25.95 -8.30 4.60
C HIS A 139 25.65 -7.27 3.50
N ASP A 140 26.53 -6.28 3.37
CA ASP A 140 26.36 -5.11 2.50
C ASP A 140 26.18 -5.47 1.02
N ARG A 141 26.96 -6.41 0.51
CA ARG A 141 26.96 -6.82 -0.90
C ARG A 141 27.82 -8.05 -1.11
N GLU A 142 27.68 -8.70 -2.26
CA GLU A 142 28.68 -9.67 -2.70
C GLU A 142 30.00 -8.96 -3.05
N GLY A 143 31.11 -9.51 -2.55
CA GLY A 143 32.42 -8.89 -2.64
C GLY A 143 32.63 -7.75 -1.64
N GLY A 144 33.72 -7.01 -1.81
CA GLY A 144 34.05 -5.87 -0.94
C GLY A 144 33.19 -4.64 -1.20
N SER A 145 32.80 -3.93 -0.14
CA SER A 145 32.20 -2.59 -0.24
C SER A 145 33.23 -1.57 -0.71
N PRO A 146 32.90 -0.68 -1.68
CA PRO A 146 33.79 0.39 -2.09
C PRO A 146 34.25 1.24 -0.89
N PRO A 147 35.55 1.54 -0.75
CA PRO A 147 36.02 2.47 0.26
C PRO A 147 35.49 3.88 -0.07
N VAL A 148 35.08 4.61 0.96
CA VAL A 148 34.62 6.00 0.85
C VAL A 148 35.62 6.95 1.50
N GLU A 149 36.18 6.55 2.64
CA GLU A 149 37.25 7.24 3.36
C GLU A 149 38.27 6.21 3.90
N PRO A 150 39.48 6.63 4.33
CA PRO A 150 40.47 5.70 4.88
C PRO A 150 39.92 4.84 6.02
N GLY A 151 39.79 3.52 5.78
CA GLY A 151 39.27 2.57 6.76
C GLY A 151 37.74 2.50 6.86
N VAL A 152 36.99 3.19 6.00
CA VAL A 152 35.52 3.24 6.02
C VAL A 152 34.96 2.90 4.64
N THR A 153 34.06 1.93 4.59
CA THR A 153 33.40 1.49 3.35
C THR A 153 32.02 2.11 3.19
N SER A 154 31.45 2.01 1.98
CA SER A 154 30.07 2.44 1.72
C SER A 154 29.04 1.71 2.59
N GLY A 155 29.34 0.47 3.00
CA GLY A 155 28.51 -0.30 3.92
C GLY A 155 28.54 0.25 5.33
N ASP A 156 29.72 0.60 5.81
CA ASP A 156 29.90 1.26 7.12
C ASP A 156 29.12 2.57 7.20
N TYR A 157 29.13 3.39 6.14
CA TYR A 157 28.29 4.59 6.06
C TYR A 157 26.81 4.27 6.20
N LEU A 158 26.30 3.28 5.45
CA LEU A 158 24.89 2.90 5.49
C LEU A 158 24.47 2.40 6.89
N SER A 159 25.31 1.58 7.51
CA SER A 159 25.13 1.13 8.90
C SER A 159 25.15 2.30 9.88
N GLY A 160 26.09 3.24 9.72
CA GLY A 160 26.17 4.47 10.51
C GLY A 160 24.92 5.33 10.40
N PHE A 161 24.37 5.50 9.19
CA PHE A 161 23.11 6.22 8.98
C PHE A 161 21.91 5.52 9.66
N LEU A 162 21.85 4.19 9.63
CA LEU A 162 20.80 3.44 10.32
C LEU A 162 20.87 3.69 11.82
N GLN A 163 22.05 3.45 12.40
CA GLN A 163 22.26 3.56 13.84
C GLN A 163 22.05 4.99 14.33
N GLY A 164 22.56 5.98 13.58
CA GLY A 164 22.38 7.40 13.86
C GLY A 164 20.91 7.82 13.83
N THR A 165 20.16 7.41 12.81
CA THR A 165 18.72 7.70 12.70
C THR A 165 17.94 7.07 13.86
N ARG A 166 18.21 5.79 14.17
CA ARG A 166 17.56 5.09 15.29
C ARG A 166 17.85 5.77 16.62
N LYS A 167 19.10 6.19 16.85
CA LYS A 167 19.51 6.91 18.06
C LYS A 167 18.80 8.26 18.17
N ALA A 168 18.78 9.05 17.10
CA ALA A 168 18.11 10.35 17.08
C ALA A 168 16.60 10.22 17.34
N LEU A 169 15.94 9.20 16.81
CA LEU A 169 14.53 8.92 17.13
C LEU A 169 14.35 8.57 18.61
N HIS A 170 15.18 7.69 19.15
CA HIS A 170 15.12 7.30 20.56
C HIS A 170 15.31 8.50 21.52
N GLU A 171 16.29 9.35 21.24
CA GLU A 171 16.57 10.57 22.03
C GLU A 171 15.40 11.56 22.04
N ASN A 172 14.56 11.54 20.99
CA ASN A 172 13.34 12.35 20.91
C ASN A 172 12.08 11.59 21.38
N GLY A 173 12.23 10.47 22.10
CA GLY A 173 11.12 9.67 22.61
C GLY A 173 10.31 8.95 21.55
N ARG A 174 10.82 8.85 20.31
CA ARG A 174 10.11 8.24 19.18
C ARG A 174 10.28 6.73 19.20
N GLN A 175 9.16 6.03 19.07
CA GLN A 175 9.14 4.57 19.13
C GLN A 175 9.69 3.96 17.84
N SER A 176 10.56 2.97 17.98
CA SER A 176 11.06 2.19 16.85
C SER A 176 11.38 0.74 17.22
N LEU A 177 11.44 -0.10 16.20
CA LEU A 177 11.91 -1.48 16.28
C LEU A 177 12.85 -1.77 15.10
N THR A 178 13.71 -2.78 15.25
CA THR A 178 14.63 -3.20 14.20
C THR A 178 14.46 -4.69 13.93
N ILE A 179 14.33 -5.03 12.66
CA ILE A 179 14.43 -6.40 12.14
C ILE A 179 15.77 -6.51 11.41
N THR A 180 16.65 -7.38 11.88
CA THR A 180 17.97 -7.58 11.29
C THR A 180 17.97 -8.87 10.47
N LEU A 181 18.41 -8.79 9.23
CA LEU A 181 18.69 -9.94 8.37
C LEU A 181 20.20 -10.03 8.15
N GLU A 182 20.72 -11.25 8.12
CA GLU A 182 22.14 -11.45 7.79
C GLU A 182 22.45 -10.97 6.37
N ARG A 183 21.60 -11.33 5.39
CA ARG A 183 21.73 -10.91 4.00
C ARG A 183 20.37 -10.89 3.30
N VAL A 184 20.32 -10.35 2.08
CA VAL A 184 19.11 -10.36 1.24
C VAL A 184 19.25 -11.40 0.14
N ASP A 185 18.56 -12.52 0.31
CA ASP A 185 18.43 -13.62 -0.64
C ASP A 185 17.00 -14.18 -0.62
N ALA A 186 16.72 -15.19 -1.45
CA ALA A 186 15.38 -15.77 -1.57
C ALA A 186 14.86 -16.27 -0.21
N ARG A 187 15.69 -17.00 0.54
CA ARG A 187 15.34 -17.55 1.85
C ARG A 187 15.02 -16.47 2.87
N SER A 188 15.87 -15.45 2.99
CA SER A 188 15.69 -14.40 3.98
C SER A 188 14.47 -13.52 3.66
N VAL A 189 14.18 -13.26 2.38
CA VAL A 189 12.97 -12.56 1.94
C VAL A 189 11.71 -13.39 2.20
N GLY A 190 11.73 -14.69 1.94
CA GLY A 190 10.62 -15.60 2.25
C GLY A 190 10.29 -15.62 3.75
N ALA A 191 11.33 -15.73 4.59
CA ALA A 191 11.18 -15.67 6.05
C ALA A 191 10.61 -14.32 6.52
N LEU A 192 11.09 -13.21 5.95
CA LEU A 192 10.63 -11.87 6.28
C LEU A 192 9.15 -11.66 5.91
N ILE A 193 8.74 -12.12 4.73
CA ILE A 193 7.33 -12.06 4.32
C ILE A 193 6.45 -12.86 5.28
N ALA A 194 6.82 -14.11 5.56
CA ALA A 194 6.06 -14.97 6.47
C ALA A 194 5.96 -14.39 7.90
N LEU A 195 7.03 -13.72 8.37
CA LEU A 195 7.03 -13.02 9.66
C LEU A 195 5.92 -11.96 9.74
N PHE A 196 5.82 -11.10 8.71
CA PHE A 196 4.80 -10.04 8.69
C PHE A 196 3.39 -10.61 8.49
N GLU A 197 3.21 -11.60 7.61
CA GLU A 197 1.91 -12.26 7.42
C GLU A 197 1.38 -12.88 8.72
N ARG A 198 2.26 -13.56 9.46
CA ARG A 198 1.92 -14.14 10.76
C ARG A 198 1.65 -13.07 11.82
N ALA A 199 2.48 -12.03 11.88
CA ALA A 199 2.32 -10.94 12.84
C ALA A 199 0.99 -10.19 12.65
N VAL A 200 0.54 -10.00 11.40
CA VAL A 200 -0.79 -9.45 11.09
C VAL A 200 -1.91 -10.31 11.68
N GLY A 201 -1.83 -11.64 11.53
CA GLY A 201 -2.81 -12.55 12.11
C GLY A 201 -2.86 -12.48 13.65
N PHE A 202 -1.69 -12.45 14.29
CA PHE A 202 -1.61 -12.30 15.76
C PHE A 202 -2.11 -10.94 16.23
N TYR A 203 -1.70 -9.85 15.59
CA TYR A 203 -2.16 -8.51 15.95
C TYR A 203 -3.68 -8.40 15.81
N ALA A 204 -4.25 -8.85 14.69
CA ALA A 204 -5.69 -8.85 14.49
C ALA A 204 -6.45 -9.65 15.57
N SER A 205 -5.87 -10.77 16.02
CA SER A 205 -6.42 -11.56 17.12
C SER A 205 -6.38 -10.79 18.45
N LEU A 206 -5.30 -10.07 18.74
CA LEU A 206 -5.16 -9.24 19.95
C LEU A 206 -6.20 -8.11 20.00
N ILE A 207 -6.55 -7.53 18.85
CA ILE A 207 -7.51 -6.43 18.76
C ILE A 207 -8.93 -6.87 18.38
N GLY A 208 -9.18 -8.18 18.30
CA GLY A 208 -10.50 -8.74 18.07
C GLY A 208 -11.11 -8.47 16.69
N ILE A 209 -10.32 -8.36 15.62
CA ILE A 209 -10.82 -8.18 14.25
C ILE A 209 -10.51 -9.39 13.37
N ASN A 210 -11.27 -9.56 12.29
CA ASN A 210 -10.94 -10.56 11.27
C ASN A 210 -9.99 -9.96 10.21
N ALA A 211 -8.75 -10.47 10.13
CA ALA A 211 -7.74 -10.00 9.19
C ALA A 211 -7.98 -10.39 7.72
N TYR A 212 -8.85 -11.35 7.44
CA TYR A 212 -8.86 -12.09 6.17
C TYR A 212 -10.02 -11.74 5.23
N HIS A 213 -11.04 -11.03 5.71
CA HIS A 213 -12.13 -10.48 4.88
C HIS A 213 -11.81 -9.07 4.36
N GLN A 214 -12.46 -8.61 3.27
CA GLN A 214 -12.22 -7.29 2.65
C GLN A 214 -13.51 -6.62 2.12
N PRO A 215 -14.47 -6.26 3.00
CA PRO A 215 -15.80 -5.81 2.58
C PRO A 215 -15.79 -4.44 1.89
N GLY A 216 -14.81 -3.57 2.23
CA GLY A 216 -14.71 -2.22 1.66
C GLY A 216 -14.46 -2.20 0.15
N VAL A 217 -13.74 -3.18 -0.39
CA VAL A 217 -13.42 -3.26 -1.83
C VAL A 217 -14.68 -3.51 -2.66
N GLU A 218 -15.64 -4.27 -2.13
CA GLU A 218 -16.90 -4.58 -2.82
C GLU A 218 -17.83 -3.35 -2.91
N ALA A 219 -17.74 -2.41 -1.98
CA ALA A 219 -18.44 -1.13 -2.10
C ALA A 219 -17.87 -0.29 -3.26
N GLY A 220 -16.53 -0.21 -3.37
CA GLY A 220 -15.86 0.51 -4.46
C GLY A 220 -16.20 -0.06 -5.85
N LYS A 221 -16.23 -1.40 -6.00
CA LYS A 221 -16.65 -2.06 -7.25
C LYS A 221 -18.08 -1.73 -7.65
N ARG A 222 -19.00 -1.69 -6.69
CA ARG A 222 -20.41 -1.32 -6.94
C ARG A 222 -20.54 0.14 -7.38
N ALA A 223 -19.85 1.06 -6.70
CA ALA A 223 -19.82 2.47 -7.10
C ALA A 223 -19.24 2.64 -8.51
N ALA A 224 -18.13 1.99 -8.84
CA ALA A 224 -17.55 2.02 -10.18
C ALA A 224 -18.50 1.46 -11.25
N THR A 225 -19.23 0.38 -10.94
CA THR A 225 -20.23 -0.19 -11.85
C THR A 225 -21.38 0.80 -12.11
N SER A 226 -21.81 1.55 -11.10
CA SER A 226 -22.81 2.62 -11.25
C SER A 226 -22.35 3.70 -12.22
N VAL A 227 -21.11 4.19 -12.04
CA VAL A 227 -20.52 5.22 -12.92
C VAL A 227 -20.38 4.70 -14.36
N LEU A 228 -19.98 3.46 -14.56
CA LEU A 228 -19.89 2.86 -15.90
C LEU A 228 -21.28 2.74 -16.58
N ASN A 229 -22.32 2.43 -15.81
CA ASN A 229 -23.69 2.41 -16.33
C ASN A 229 -24.16 3.82 -16.71
N LEU A 230 -23.91 4.82 -15.86
CA LEU A 230 -24.21 6.21 -16.15
C LEU A 230 -23.45 6.69 -17.41
N GLN A 231 -22.16 6.33 -17.54
CA GLN A 231 -21.37 6.64 -18.72
C GLN A 231 -21.99 6.08 -20.00
N ARG A 232 -22.48 4.83 -19.98
CA ARG A 232 -23.17 4.27 -21.15
C ARG A 232 -24.43 5.05 -21.51
N GLN A 233 -25.23 5.47 -20.53
CA GLN A 233 -26.44 6.27 -20.75
C GLN A 233 -26.12 7.65 -21.32
N VAL A 234 -25.17 8.37 -20.71
CA VAL A 234 -24.69 9.68 -21.15
C VAL A 234 -24.20 9.64 -22.60
N LEU A 235 -23.33 8.69 -22.92
CA LEU A 235 -22.76 8.58 -24.26
C LEU A 235 -23.79 8.11 -25.30
N ALA A 236 -24.71 7.21 -24.92
CA ALA A 236 -25.79 6.78 -25.81
C ALA A 236 -26.74 7.93 -26.14
N TYR A 237 -27.14 8.70 -25.12
CA TYR A 237 -27.99 9.88 -25.28
C TYR A 237 -27.34 10.92 -26.20
N LEU A 238 -26.10 11.31 -25.90
CA LEU A 238 -25.42 12.37 -26.66
C LEU A 238 -25.16 11.97 -28.12
N ARG A 239 -24.94 10.68 -28.39
CA ARG A 239 -24.83 10.15 -29.76
C ARG A 239 -26.18 10.09 -30.47
N GLY A 240 -27.27 9.87 -29.74
CA GLY A 240 -28.64 9.88 -30.24
C GLY A 240 -29.19 11.28 -30.53
N SER A 241 -28.74 12.30 -29.79
CA SER A 241 -29.11 13.71 -30.00
C SER A 241 -28.44 14.38 -31.21
N GLY A 242 -27.64 13.65 -31.98
CA GLY A 242 -26.92 14.19 -33.13
C GLY A 242 -25.81 15.17 -32.75
N GLU A 243 -25.65 16.25 -33.52
CA GLU A 243 -24.59 17.25 -33.33
C GLU A 243 -24.98 18.38 -32.35
N GLU A 244 -26.10 18.25 -31.64
CA GLU A 244 -26.55 19.27 -30.68
C GLU A 244 -25.60 19.37 -29.49
N SER A 245 -25.08 20.58 -29.28
CA SER A 245 -24.18 20.92 -28.18
C SER A 245 -24.98 21.16 -26.92
N GLN A 246 -24.74 20.37 -25.85
CA GLN A 246 -25.51 20.39 -24.60
C GLN A 246 -24.61 20.55 -23.37
N THR A 247 -25.12 21.17 -22.30
CA THR A 247 -24.43 21.18 -20.99
C THR A 247 -24.60 19.84 -20.27
N ALA A 248 -23.79 19.62 -19.23
CA ALA A 248 -23.96 18.44 -18.37
C ALA A 248 -25.34 18.43 -17.67
N ASP A 249 -25.86 19.59 -17.26
CA ASP A 249 -27.20 19.72 -16.68
C ASP A 249 -28.29 19.29 -17.67
N GLU A 250 -28.22 19.75 -18.92
CA GLU A 250 -29.18 19.38 -19.98
C GLU A 250 -29.16 17.87 -20.24
N VAL A 251 -27.97 17.27 -20.33
CA VAL A 251 -27.81 15.82 -20.50
C VAL A 251 -28.34 15.06 -19.28
N ALA A 252 -28.02 15.51 -18.06
CA ALA A 252 -28.46 14.88 -16.82
C ALA A 252 -29.99 14.90 -16.68
N ILE A 253 -30.63 16.02 -17.02
CA ILE A 253 -32.10 16.13 -17.06
C ILE A 253 -32.67 15.15 -18.08
N ALA A 254 -32.09 15.07 -19.28
CA ALA A 254 -32.62 14.24 -20.36
C ALA A 254 -32.52 12.73 -20.08
N ILE A 255 -31.49 12.29 -19.33
CA ILE A 255 -31.36 10.88 -18.92
C ILE A 255 -31.97 10.58 -17.54
N GLY A 256 -32.56 11.58 -16.88
CA GLY A 256 -33.19 11.43 -15.57
C GLY A 256 -32.22 11.28 -14.38
N ALA A 257 -30.97 11.75 -14.53
CA ALA A 257 -29.90 11.66 -13.53
C ALA A 257 -29.57 13.03 -12.91
N THR A 258 -30.59 13.78 -12.49
CA THR A 258 -30.46 15.18 -12.02
C THR A 258 -29.68 15.35 -10.73
N ASP A 259 -29.52 14.28 -9.94
CA ASP A 259 -28.69 14.20 -8.74
C ASP A 259 -27.21 13.86 -9.04
N GLU A 260 -26.88 13.50 -10.29
CA GLU A 260 -25.55 13.07 -10.72
C GLU A 260 -24.89 14.04 -11.74
N VAL A 261 -25.30 15.32 -11.77
CA VAL A 261 -24.79 16.31 -12.74
C VAL A 261 -23.26 16.40 -12.74
N GLU A 262 -22.62 16.36 -11.56
CA GLU A 262 -21.16 16.35 -11.47
C GLU A 262 -20.55 15.12 -12.15
N SER A 263 -21.11 13.93 -11.89
CA SER A 263 -20.67 12.67 -12.53
C SER A 263 -20.84 12.75 -14.04
N VAL A 264 -21.98 13.25 -14.53
CA VAL A 264 -22.25 13.46 -15.96
C VAL A 264 -21.22 14.40 -16.58
N PHE A 265 -20.93 15.54 -15.93
CA PHE A 265 -19.90 16.47 -16.39
C PHE A 265 -18.52 15.82 -16.46
N ARG A 266 -18.13 15.04 -15.45
CA ARG A 266 -16.82 14.35 -15.42
C ARG A 266 -16.72 13.27 -16.49
N ILE A 267 -17.81 12.54 -16.73
CA ILE A 267 -17.92 11.57 -17.82
C ILE A 267 -17.74 12.25 -19.18
N LEU A 268 -18.46 13.34 -19.44
CA LEU A 268 -18.39 14.09 -20.70
C LEU A 268 -17.01 14.71 -20.90
N LEU A 269 -16.40 15.23 -19.84
CA LEU A 269 -15.05 15.76 -19.87
C LEU A 269 -14.02 14.67 -20.20
N HIS A 270 -14.09 13.51 -19.53
CA HIS A 270 -13.25 12.36 -19.86
C HIS A 270 -13.49 11.91 -21.31
N ALA A 271 -14.75 11.84 -21.74
CA ALA A 271 -15.11 11.42 -23.08
C ALA A 271 -14.55 12.37 -24.15
N SER A 272 -14.61 13.67 -23.92
CA SER A 272 -14.08 14.67 -24.86
C SER A 272 -12.56 14.73 -24.94
N ALA A 273 -11.86 14.23 -23.92
CA ALA A 273 -10.39 14.15 -23.91
C ALA A 273 -9.86 12.89 -24.62
N ASN A 274 -10.71 11.90 -24.92
CA ASN A 274 -10.31 10.65 -25.55
C ASN A 274 -11.06 10.46 -26.88
N GLU A 275 -10.31 10.53 -27.99
CA GLU A 275 -10.86 10.60 -29.35
C GLU A 275 -11.75 9.41 -29.72
N ASP A 276 -11.49 8.23 -29.15
CA ASP A 276 -12.26 7.00 -29.38
C ASP A 276 -13.73 7.13 -28.93
N HIS A 277 -14.03 8.04 -28.00
CA HIS A 277 -15.40 8.29 -27.55
C HIS A 277 -16.21 9.16 -28.52
N GLY A 278 -15.57 9.94 -29.39
CA GLY A 278 -16.23 10.78 -30.40
C GLY A 278 -17.06 11.91 -29.81
N ILE A 279 -16.60 12.53 -28.71
CA ILE A 279 -17.26 13.67 -28.06
C ILE A 279 -16.37 14.92 -28.20
N LEU A 280 -16.95 16.07 -28.53
CA LEU A 280 -16.26 17.36 -28.56
C LEU A 280 -16.66 18.23 -27.38
N LEU A 281 -15.68 18.99 -26.88
CA LEU A 281 -15.86 19.98 -25.83
C LEU A 281 -15.87 21.40 -26.41
N GLU A 282 -16.94 22.14 -26.18
CA GLU A 282 -17.04 23.58 -26.40
C GLU A 282 -16.80 24.32 -25.09
N ARG A 283 -15.53 24.60 -24.82
CA ARG A 283 -15.10 25.21 -23.55
C ARG A 283 -15.69 26.62 -23.36
N LYS A 284 -16.26 26.87 -22.19
CA LYS A 284 -16.74 28.19 -21.76
C LYS A 284 -15.84 28.79 -20.66
N LYS A 285 -16.01 30.08 -20.38
CA LYS A 285 -15.28 30.81 -19.33
C LYS A 285 -15.52 30.19 -17.95
N VAL A 286 -16.78 29.89 -17.64
CA VAL A 286 -17.15 29.04 -16.49
C VAL A 286 -17.07 27.60 -16.97
N PHE A 287 -16.12 26.83 -16.45
CA PHE A 287 -15.79 25.52 -17.03
C PHE A 287 -16.94 24.51 -16.92
N THR A 288 -17.71 24.55 -15.84
CA THR A 288 -18.90 23.71 -15.64
C THR A 288 -20.05 24.05 -16.59
N ALA A 289 -20.06 25.26 -17.17
CA ALA A 289 -21.01 25.66 -18.21
C ALA A 289 -20.54 25.28 -19.63
N SER A 290 -19.44 24.52 -19.75
CA SER A 290 -18.99 24.02 -21.05
C SER A 290 -20.02 23.06 -21.65
N ARG A 291 -20.07 23.03 -22.97
CA ARG A 291 -21.04 22.21 -23.71
C ARG A 291 -20.32 21.08 -24.44
N PHE A 292 -21.05 20.01 -24.70
CA PHE A 292 -20.55 18.77 -25.29
C PHE A 292 -21.45 18.33 -26.42
N ARG A 293 -20.87 17.80 -27.50
CA ARG A 293 -21.62 17.21 -28.62
C ARG A 293 -20.95 15.96 -29.15
N ALA A 294 -21.72 15.04 -29.72
CA ALA A 294 -21.16 13.90 -30.43
C ALA A 294 -20.66 14.30 -31.82
N VAL A 295 -19.61 13.62 -32.29
CA VAL A 295 -19.11 13.71 -33.67
C VAL A 295 -19.72 12.58 -34.48
N LYS A 296 -20.18 12.86 -35.70
CA LYS A 296 -20.49 11.80 -36.66
C LYS A 296 -19.21 11.04 -36.96
N ARG A 297 -19.19 9.73 -36.66
CA ARG A 297 -18.18 8.85 -37.23
C ARG A 297 -18.46 8.75 -38.72
N GLU A 298 -17.60 9.34 -39.54
CA GLU A 298 -17.54 8.99 -40.97
C GLU A 298 -17.20 7.50 -41.04
N GLY A 299 -18.04 6.75 -41.76
CA GLY A 299 -17.93 5.29 -41.90
C GLY A 299 -16.74 4.87 -42.75
#